data_AF-A0A7X3SQB6-F1
#
_entry.id   AF-A0A7X3SQB6-F1
#
_cell.length_a   1.000
_cell.length_b   1.000
_cell.length_c   1.000
_cell.angle_alpha   90.00
_cell.angle_beta   90.00
_cell.angle_gamma   90.00
#
_symmetry.space_group_name_H-M   'P 1'
#
loop_
_entity.id
_entity.type
_entity.pdbx_description
1 polymer ?
#
loop_
_entity_poly.entity_id
_entity_poly.type
_entity_poly.pdbx_seq_one_letter_code
_entity_poly.pdbx_strand_id
1 'polypeptide(L)'
;MSKAPFLAGVILSLAGAGVIMEAMRLPVIPGQTYGPGLFPTVIGIGLLVFGAVYALNARRPTEPAIVPEAEWAAPDAEEGSAPERPFYGALAWLIAGLAGTILLWETAGFVLLMSVVLMVFMILLGVRLWLAGLVAVASTIMVYAIFIRILTVPLPSGLLAPLGL
;
A
#
# COMPACT_ATOMS: atom_id res chain seq x y z
N MET A 1 20.25 -23.88 -4.87
CA MET A 1 18.98 -23.27 -4.44
C MET A 1 19.27 -22.36 -3.26
N SER A 2 19.20 -21.04 -3.43
CA SER A 2 19.32 -20.10 -2.30
C SER A 2 18.16 -20.34 -1.35
N LYS A 3 18.42 -20.57 -0.06
CA LYS A 3 17.38 -20.78 0.96
C LYS A 3 16.68 -19.47 1.36
N ALA A 4 17.27 -18.33 1.00
CA ALA A 4 16.80 -16.99 1.38
C ALA A 4 15.36 -16.67 0.94
N PRO A 5 14.93 -16.88 -0.33
CA PRO A 5 13.56 -16.59 -0.75
C PRO A 5 12.52 -17.50 -0.06
N PHE A 6 12.86 -18.76 0.17
CA PHE A 6 11.99 -19.66 0.94
C PHE A 6 11.84 -19.20 2.39
N LEU A 7 12.95 -18.84 3.05
CA LEU A 7 12.94 -18.33 4.42
C LEU A 7 12.11 -17.05 4.53
N ALA A 8 12.29 -16.11 3.61
CA ALA A 8 11.54 -14.87 3.56
C ALA A 8 10.03 -15.14 3.43
N GLY A 9 9.62 -16.03 2.53
CA GLY A 9 8.19 -16.39 2.39
C GLY A 9 7.61 -17.03 3.66
N VAL A 10 8.36 -17.91 4.33
CA VAL A 10 7.94 -18.50 5.61
C VAL A 10 7.82 -17.45 6.70
N ILE A 11 8.80 -16.54 6.83
CA ILE A 11 8.78 -15.45 7.81
C ILE A 11 7.58 -14.53 7.57
N LEU A 12 7.33 -14.12 6.32
CA LEU A 12 6.16 -13.31 5.95
C LEU A 12 4.86 -14.03 6.31
N SER A 13 4.79 -15.35 6.08
CA SER A 13 3.60 -16.14 6.38
C SER A 13 3.32 -16.19 7.88
N LEU A 14 4.37 -16.42 8.68
CA LEU A 14 4.29 -16.45 10.15
C LEU A 14 3.95 -15.08 10.72
N ALA A 15 4.52 -14.02 10.16
CA ALA A 15 4.19 -12.65 10.53
C ALA A 15 2.70 -12.35 10.24
N GLY A 16 2.19 -12.74 9.08
CA GLY A 16 0.78 -12.62 8.73
C GLY A 16 -0.14 -13.36 9.72
N ALA A 17 0.21 -14.59 10.07
CA ALA A 17 -0.52 -15.36 11.09
C ALA A 17 -0.51 -14.68 12.47
N GLY A 18 0.64 -14.14 12.89
CA GLY A 18 0.77 -13.38 14.13
C GLY A 18 -0.12 -12.14 14.16
N VAL A 19 -0.16 -11.39 13.05
CA VAL A 19 -1.05 -10.22 12.90
C VAL A 19 -2.52 -10.61 13.03
N ILE A 20 -2.95 -11.72 12.40
CA ILE A 20 -4.33 -12.21 12.52
C ILE A 20 -4.65 -12.57 13.98
N MET A 21 -3.73 -13.24 14.67
CA MET A 21 -3.93 -13.63 16.07
C MET A 21 -4.11 -12.41 16.98
N GLU A 22 -3.32 -11.37 16.80
CA GLU A 22 -3.47 -10.12 17.56
C GLU A 22 -4.72 -9.34 17.14
N ALA A 23 -5.08 -9.37 15.85
CA ALA A 23 -6.30 -8.75 15.35
C ALA A 23 -7.56 -9.32 16.03
N MET A 24 -7.59 -10.62 16.28
CA MET A 24 -8.70 -11.32 16.95
C MET A 24 -8.78 -11.01 18.45
N ARG A 25 -7.71 -10.49 19.06
CA ARG A 25 -7.67 -10.10 20.48
C ARG A 25 -8.17 -8.69 20.72
N LEU A 26 -8.37 -7.90 19.68
CA LEU A 26 -8.83 -6.53 19.81
C LEU A 26 -10.28 -6.49 20.32
N PRO A 27 -10.58 -5.64 21.32
CA PRO A 27 -11.93 -5.56 21.88
C PRO A 27 -12.91 -5.06 20.83
N VAL A 28 -14.04 -5.76 20.71
CA VAL A 28 -15.12 -5.36 19.81
C VAL A 28 -15.85 -4.17 20.42
N ILE A 29 -15.94 -3.06 19.70
CA ILE A 29 -16.61 -1.84 20.15
C ILE A 29 -18.13 -2.05 19.98
N PRO A 30 -18.94 -1.98 21.06
CA PRO A 30 -20.39 -2.13 20.96
C PRO A 30 -20.99 -1.02 20.09
N GLY A 31 -21.82 -1.38 19.11
CA GLY A 31 -22.47 -0.43 18.19
C GLY A 31 -21.79 -0.25 16.83
N GLN A 32 -20.66 -0.92 16.57
CA GLN A 32 -19.99 -0.91 15.27
C GLN A 32 -20.00 -2.30 14.63
N THR A 33 -20.54 -2.44 13.41
CA THR A 33 -20.63 -3.72 12.69
C THR A 33 -19.26 -4.28 12.32
N TYR A 34 -18.27 -3.39 12.12
CA TYR A 34 -16.90 -3.73 11.77
C TYR A 34 -15.96 -3.30 12.90
N GLY A 35 -15.36 -4.29 13.56
CA GLY A 35 -14.45 -4.06 14.69
C GLY A 35 -13.05 -3.59 14.26
N PRO A 36 -12.24 -3.09 15.22
CA PRO A 36 -10.87 -2.63 14.97
C PRO A 36 -9.93 -3.73 14.40
N GLY A 37 -10.30 -5.00 14.56
CA GLY A 37 -9.55 -6.14 14.00
C GLY A 37 -9.71 -6.38 12.50
N LEU A 38 -10.62 -5.69 11.80
CA LEU A 38 -10.92 -5.98 10.38
C LEU A 38 -9.72 -5.67 9.46
N PHE A 39 -9.16 -4.47 9.53
CA PHE A 39 -7.99 -4.09 8.72
C PHE A 39 -6.75 -4.95 9.05
N PRO A 40 -6.35 -5.14 10.32
CA PRO A 40 -5.25 -6.03 10.66
C PRO A 40 -5.47 -7.46 10.14
N THR A 41 -6.69 -7.98 10.23
CA THR A 41 -7.01 -9.33 9.72
C THR A 41 -6.82 -9.42 8.20
N VAL A 42 -7.33 -8.45 7.43
CA VAL A 42 -7.17 -8.44 5.96
C VAL A 42 -5.69 -8.37 5.56
N ILE A 43 -4.92 -7.49 6.20
CA ILE A 43 -3.47 -7.37 5.96
C ILE A 43 -2.75 -8.67 6.34
N GLY A 44 -3.08 -9.25 7.48
CA GLY A 44 -2.51 -10.50 7.96
C GLY A 44 -2.82 -11.68 7.02
N ILE A 45 -4.04 -11.77 6.48
CA ILE A 45 -4.41 -12.77 5.46
C ILE A 45 -3.57 -12.58 4.21
N GLY A 46 -3.41 -11.34 3.73
CA GLY A 46 -2.57 -11.04 2.58
C GLY A 46 -1.12 -11.51 2.79
N LEU A 47 -0.51 -11.12 3.91
CA LEU A 47 0.86 -11.56 4.27
C LEU A 47 0.99 -13.08 4.35
N LEU A 48 -0.01 -13.75 4.96
CA LEU A 48 -0.04 -15.20 5.08
C LEU A 48 -0.11 -15.88 3.70
N VAL A 49 -1.04 -15.45 2.85
CA VAL A 49 -1.28 -16.06 1.54
C VAL A 49 -0.11 -15.78 0.59
N PHE A 50 0.29 -14.51 0.44
CA PHE A 50 1.37 -14.15 -0.48
C PHE A 50 2.73 -14.67 -0.01
N GLY A 51 3.00 -14.69 1.30
CA GLY A 51 4.18 -15.33 1.88
C GLY A 51 4.23 -16.83 1.57
N ALA A 52 3.10 -17.52 1.70
CA ALA A 52 3.01 -18.95 1.41
C ALA A 52 3.21 -19.23 -0.08
N VAL A 53 2.55 -18.46 -0.96
CA VAL A 53 2.74 -18.55 -2.42
C VAL A 53 4.20 -18.30 -2.80
N TYR A 54 4.84 -17.29 -2.21
CA TYR A 54 6.25 -16.98 -2.46
C TYR A 54 7.18 -18.11 -2.01
N ALA A 55 6.96 -18.68 -0.82
CA ALA A 55 7.71 -19.83 -0.33
C ALA A 55 7.53 -21.07 -1.21
N LEU A 56 6.32 -21.34 -1.70
CA LEU A 56 6.03 -22.46 -2.59
C LEU A 56 6.64 -22.28 -3.97
N ASN A 57 6.63 -21.05 -4.52
CA ASN A 57 7.24 -20.74 -5.81
C ASN A 57 8.78 -20.80 -5.73
N ALA A 58 9.39 -20.44 -4.61
CA ALA A 58 10.84 -20.55 -4.40
C ALA A 58 11.38 -21.98 -4.45
N ARG A 59 10.50 -23.00 -4.36
CA ARG A 59 10.85 -24.42 -4.46
C ARG A 59 10.76 -24.98 -5.88
N ARG A 60 10.17 -24.25 -6.83
CA ARG A 60 10.09 -24.69 -8.23
C ARG A 60 11.46 -24.45 -8.90
N PRO A 61 12.01 -25.41 -9.67
CA PRO A 61 13.17 -25.14 -10.52
C PRO A 61 12.75 -24.13 -11.59
N THR A 62 13.20 -22.89 -11.43
CA THR A 62 12.94 -21.80 -12.37
C THR A 62 13.77 -22.05 -13.65
N GLU A 63 13.11 -22.42 -14.76
CA GLU A 63 13.58 -21.95 -16.08
C GLU A 63 13.66 -20.42 -16.00
N PRO A 64 14.67 -19.76 -16.61
CA PRO A 64 14.95 -18.35 -16.40
C PRO A 64 13.86 -17.48 -17.03
N ALA A 65 12.72 -17.37 -16.35
CA ALA A 65 11.73 -16.35 -16.57
C ALA A 65 12.34 -15.06 -16.01
N ILE A 66 12.85 -14.26 -16.95
CA ILE A 66 13.23 -12.84 -16.87
C ILE A 66 12.82 -12.24 -15.52
N VAL A 67 13.75 -12.29 -14.58
CA VAL A 67 13.70 -11.53 -13.34
C VAL A 67 14.10 -10.12 -13.76
N PRO A 68 13.24 -9.08 -13.67
CA PRO A 68 13.78 -7.74 -13.50
C PRO A 68 14.55 -7.82 -12.19
N GLU A 69 15.88 -7.70 -12.24
CA GLU A 69 16.75 -7.56 -11.07
C GLU A 69 16.24 -6.39 -10.23
N ALA A 70 15.29 -6.68 -9.33
CA ALA A 70 15.02 -5.88 -8.17
C ALA A 70 16.14 -6.21 -7.18
N GLU A 71 17.28 -5.58 -7.44
CA GLU A 71 18.41 -5.46 -6.55
C GLU A 71 17.96 -4.69 -5.30
N TRP A 72 17.29 -5.37 -4.38
CA TRP A 72 17.32 -5.00 -2.97
C TRP A 72 18.70 -5.36 -2.43
N ALA A 73 19.69 -4.54 -2.77
CA ALA A 73 20.97 -4.52 -2.09
C ALA A 73 20.75 -3.93 -0.68
N ALA A 74 20.83 -4.79 0.33
CA ALA A 74 21.27 -4.36 1.64
C ALA A 74 22.79 -4.07 1.56
N PRO A 75 23.29 -3.15 2.40
CA PRO A 75 24.32 -2.19 2.02
C PRO A 75 25.71 -2.76 2.27
N ASP A 76 26.50 -2.94 1.21
CA ASP A 76 27.95 -2.99 1.34
C ASP A 76 28.57 -2.19 0.20
N ALA A 77 29.51 -1.35 0.63
CA ALA A 77 30.22 -0.33 -0.10
C ALA A 77 30.73 -0.77 -1.48
N GLU A 78 30.31 -0.09 -2.54
CA GLU A 78 31.23 0.35 -3.58
C GLU A 78 30.85 1.75 -4.08
N GLU A 79 31.88 2.58 -4.07
CA GLU A 79 31.92 4.01 -4.31
C GLU A 79 31.85 4.26 -5.82
N GLY A 80 30.64 4.16 -6.39
CA GLY A 80 30.33 4.51 -7.77
C GLY A 80 29.56 5.83 -7.80
N SER A 81 30.10 6.83 -8.48
CA SER A 81 29.62 8.20 -8.61
C SER A 81 28.16 8.35 -9.04
N ALA A 82 27.23 8.18 -8.10
CA ALA A 82 25.87 8.69 -8.21
C ALA A 82 25.93 10.22 -8.21
N PRO A 83 25.19 10.93 -9.09
CA PRO A 83 25.07 12.37 -8.97
C PRO A 83 24.53 12.65 -7.56
N GLU A 84 25.22 13.50 -6.81
CA GLU A 84 24.84 13.95 -5.47
C GLU A 84 23.45 14.61 -5.54
N ARG A 85 22.40 13.80 -5.60
CA ARG A 85 21.04 14.27 -5.42
C ARG A 85 20.99 14.72 -3.97
N PRO A 86 20.74 16.00 -3.67
CA PRO A 86 20.73 16.47 -2.31
C PRO A 86 19.69 15.64 -1.57
N PHE A 87 20.17 14.73 -0.71
CA PHE A 87 19.33 13.83 0.09
C PHE A 87 18.31 14.65 0.90
N TYR A 88 18.74 15.84 1.32
CA TYR A 88 17.90 16.87 1.94
C TYR A 88 16.76 17.37 1.05
N GLY A 89 16.93 17.46 -0.27
CA GLY A 89 15.89 17.86 -1.21
C GLY A 89 14.80 16.80 -1.38
N ALA A 90 15.18 15.53 -1.48
CA ALA A 90 14.24 14.42 -1.52
C ALA A 90 13.49 14.26 -0.18
N LEU A 91 14.21 14.40 0.94
CA LEU A 91 13.62 14.38 2.27
C LEU A 91 12.68 15.57 2.51
N ALA A 92 13.08 16.78 2.14
CA ALA A 92 12.25 17.97 2.24
C ALA A 92 11.00 17.85 1.36
N TRP A 93 11.14 17.30 0.15
CA TRP A 93 9.99 17.04 -0.73
C TRP A 93 9.03 16.00 -0.14
N LEU A 94 9.55 14.93 0.45
CA LEU A 94 8.74 13.91 1.11
C LEU A 94 7.98 14.50 2.30
N ILE A 95 8.67 15.25 3.16
CA ILE A 95 8.08 15.90 4.33
C ILE A 95 7.05 16.95 3.91
N ALA A 96 7.38 17.78 2.91
CA ALA A 96 6.46 18.80 2.39
C ALA A 96 5.25 18.18 1.70
N GLY A 97 5.43 17.09 0.95
CA GLY A 97 4.34 16.32 0.35
C GLY A 97 3.43 15.71 1.41
N LEU A 98 4.01 15.10 2.45
CA LEU A 98 3.26 14.55 3.57
C LEU A 98 2.48 15.64 4.32
N ALA A 99 3.16 16.73 4.69
CA ALA A 99 2.52 17.86 5.34
C ALA A 99 1.39 18.44 4.47
N GLY A 100 1.65 18.64 3.18
CA GLY A 100 0.65 19.09 2.20
C GLY A 100 -0.56 18.16 2.16
N THR A 101 -0.36 16.84 2.14
CA THR A 101 -1.48 15.88 2.16
C THR A 101 -2.28 15.92 3.46
N ILE A 102 -1.64 16.17 4.60
CA ILE A 102 -2.32 16.29 5.90
C ILE A 102 -3.14 17.59 5.95
N LEU A 103 -2.55 18.72 5.55
CA LEU A 103 -3.25 20.01 5.55
C LEU A 103 -4.41 20.05 4.54
N LEU A 104 -4.23 19.44 3.37
CA LEU A 104 -5.27 19.38 2.34
C LEU A 104 -6.27 18.25 2.58
N TRP A 105 -6.07 17.39 3.58
CA TRP A 105 -6.94 16.23 3.82
C TRP A 105 -8.40 16.62 4.03
N GLU A 106 -8.64 17.63 4.86
CA GLU A 106 -9.99 18.09 5.21
C GLU A 106 -10.63 18.93 4.08
N THR A 107 -9.81 19.65 3.30
CA THR A 107 -10.30 20.55 2.24
C THR A 107 -10.46 19.83 0.90
N ALA A 108 -9.46 19.08 0.44
CA ALA A 108 -9.51 18.34 -0.82
C ALA A 108 -10.46 17.13 -0.73
N GLY A 109 -10.56 16.52 0.45
CA GLY A 109 -11.33 15.30 0.67
C GLY A 109 -10.61 14.05 0.13
N PHE A 110 -11.03 12.90 0.65
CA PHE A 110 -10.41 11.60 0.38
C PHE A 110 -10.38 11.28 -1.12
N VAL A 111 -11.50 11.50 -1.83
CA VAL A 111 -11.64 11.08 -3.22
C VAL A 111 -10.69 11.84 -4.15
N LEU A 112 -10.59 13.16 -4.01
CA LEU A 112 -9.72 13.96 -4.86
C LEU A 112 -8.25 13.65 -4.59
N LEU A 113 -7.85 13.66 -3.32
CA LEU A 113 -6.46 13.49 -2.92
C LEU A 113 -5.94 12.10 -3.31
N MET A 114 -6.70 11.04 -3.02
CA MET A 114 -6.30 9.67 -3.35
C MET A 114 -6.34 9.38 -4.85
N SER A 115 -7.26 10.00 -5.60
CA SER A 115 -7.27 9.88 -7.06
C SER A 115 -6.00 10.48 -7.66
N VAL A 116 -5.55 11.65 -7.18
CA VAL A 116 -4.31 12.29 -7.66
C VAL A 116 -3.10 11.44 -7.30
N VAL A 117 -3.00 10.96 -6.06
CA VAL A 117 -1.88 10.11 -5.62
C VAL A 117 -1.81 8.82 -6.46
N LEU A 118 -2.95 8.14 -6.65
CA LEU A 118 -3.01 6.91 -7.43
C LEU A 118 -2.70 7.15 -8.91
N MET A 119 -3.19 8.25 -9.48
CA MET A 119 -2.90 8.65 -10.85
C MET A 119 -1.41 8.94 -11.04
N VAL A 120 -0.78 9.72 -10.14
CA VAL A 120 0.66 10.01 -10.17
C VAL A 120 1.45 8.71 -10.09
N PHE A 121 1.10 7.80 -9.17
CA PHE A 121 1.75 6.51 -9.06
C PHE A 121 1.66 5.71 -10.37
N MET A 122 0.48 5.63 -10.98
CA MET A 122 0.29 4.94 -12.26
C MET A 122 1.10 5.58 -13.41
N ILE A 123 1.19 6.91 -13.45
CA ILE A 123 2.03 7.62 -14.44
C ILE A 123 3.51 7.30 -14.24
N LEU A 124 3.98 7.24 -12.99
CA LEU A 124 5.35 6.83 -12.66
C LEU A 124 5.64 5.39 -13.11
N LEU A 125 4.63 4.51 -13.07
CA LEU A 125 4.71 3.15 -13.60
C LEU A 125 4.59 3.08 -15.13
N GLY A 126 4.49 4.22 -15.83
CA GLY A 126 4.41 4.29 -17.30
C GLY A 126 3.01 4.04 -17.88
N VAL A 127 1.95 4.08 -17.07
CA VAL A 127 0.57 3.92 -17.55
C VAL A 127 0.13 5.17 -18.31
N ARG A 128 -0.56 4.97 -19.45
CA ARG A 128 -1.15 6.06 -20.24
C ARG A 128 -2.08 6.96 -19.41
N LEU A 129 -1.93 8.27 -19.54
CA LEU A 129 -2.56 9.30 -18.71
C LEU A 129 -4.09 9.13 -18.59
N TRP A 130 -4.79 8.85 -19.69
CA TRP A 130 -6.24 8.66 -19.69
C TRP A 130 -6.68 7.43 -18.90
N LEU A 131 -5.94 6.31 -19.01
CA LEU A 131 -6.26 5.09 -18.26
C LEU A 131 -5.92 5.26 -16.79
N ALA A 132 -4.80 5.93 -16.48
CA ALA A 132 -4.41 6.27 -15.12
C ALA A 132 -5.50 7.11 -14.44
N GLY A 133 -5.99 8.17 -15.09
CA GLY A 133 -7.07 9.01 -14.57
C GLY A 133 -8.38 8.23 -14.35
N LEU A 134 -8.82 7.45 -15.35
CA LEU A 134 -10.05 6.66 -15.26
C LEU A 134 -9.98 5.63 -14.13
N VAL A 135 -8.90 4.85 -14.07
CA VAL A 135 -8.73 3.80 -13.06
C VAL A 135 -8.55 4.41 -11.68
N ALA A 136 -7.80 5.51 -11.56
CA ALA A 136 -7.59 6.16 -10.28
C ALA A 136 -8.92 6.65 -9.69
N VAL A 137 -9.69 7.44 -10.45
CA VAL A 137 -10.98 7.97 -10.00
C VAL A 137 -11.96 6.84 -9.68
N ALA A 138 -12.11 5.86 -10.57
CA ALA A 138 -13.04 4.74 -10.36
C ALA A 138 -12.66 3.92 -9.12
N SER A 139 -11.38 3.62 -8.93
CA SER A 139 -10.88 2.85 -7.78
C SER A 139 -11.07 3.63 -6.49
N THR A 140 -10.76 4.93 -6.48
CA THR A 140 -10.91 5.76 -5.29
C THR A 140 -12.38 5.94 -4.89
N ILE A 141 -13.30 6.11 -5.84
CA ILE A 141 -14.74 6.14 -5.56
C ILE A 141 -15.22 4.80 -4.98
N MET A 142 -14.77 3.68 -5.55
CA MET A 142 -15.10 2.34 -5.04
C MET A 142 -14.65 2.19 -3.58
N VAL A 143 -13.41 2.57 -3.27
CA VAL A 143 -12.88 2.51 -1.90
C VAL A 143 -13.66 3.44 -0.97
N TYR A 144 -13.96 4.66 -1.40
CA TYR A 144 -14.78 5.60 -0.63
C TYR A 144 -16.15 5.01 -0.30
N ALA A 145 -16.81 4.40 -1.27
CA ALA A 145 -18.09 3.73 -1.08
C ALA A 145 -17.99 2.55 -0.10
N ILE A 146 -16.93 1.74 -0.19
CA ILE A 146 -16.66 0.65 0.77
C ILE A 146 -16.52 1.23 2.18
N PHE A 147 -15.76 2.29 2.37
CA PHE A 147 -15.52 2.84 3.70
C PHE A 147 -16.78 3.42 4.33
N ILE A 148 -17.60 4.13 3.55
CA ILE A 148 -18.84 4.72 4.06
C ILE A 148 -19.94 3.67 4.24
N ARG A 149 -20.19 2.83 3.21
CA ARG A 149 -21.33 1.90 3.21
C ARG A 149 -21.05 0.61 3.93
N ILE A 150 -19.84 0.09 3.81
CA ILE A 150 -19.45 -1.17 4.42
C ILE A 150 -18.85 -0.84 5.77
N LEU A 151 -17.73 -0.12 5.83
CA LEU A 151 -16.99 0.06 7.09
C LEU A 151 -17.59 1.09 8.05
N THR A 152 -18.61 1.86 7.63
CA THR A 152 -19.26 2.91 8.43
C THR A 152 -18.29 3.97 8.98
N VAL A 153 -17.15 4.18 8.31
CA VAL A 153 -16.14 5.17 8.69
C VAL A 153 -16.40 6.45 7.89
N PRO A 154 -16.68 7.59 8.56
CA PRO A 154 -16.89 8.85 7.85
C PRO A 154 -15.55 9.32 7.27
N LEU A 155 -15.44 9.28 5.94
CA LEU A 155 -14.33 9.87 5.22
C LEU A 155 -14.67 11.31 4.83
N PRO A 156 -13.73 12.26 4.96
CA PRO A 156 -13.97 13.63 4.56
C PRO A 156 -14.22 13.67 3.05
N SER A 157 -15.43 14.11 2.67
CA SER A 157 -15.78 14.41 1.29
C SER A 157 -15.09 15.68 0.79
N GLY A 158 -14.65 16.56 1.70
CA GLY A 158 -13.93 17.80 1.38
C GLY A 158 -14.72 18.68 0.42
N LEU A 159 -14.07 19.17 -0.64
CA LEU A 159 -14.68 19.94 -1.73
C LEU A 159 -15.82 19.22 -2.48
N LEU A 160 -15.95 17.90 -2.31
CA LEU A 160 -17.05 17.10 -2.88
C LEU A 160 -18.24 16.98 -1.93
N ALA A 161 -18.16 17.50 -0.70
CA ALA A 161 -19.28 17.60 0.24
C ALA A 161 -20.55 18.25 -0.37
N PRO A 162 -20.48 19.34 -1.16
CA PRO A 162 -21.68 19.91 -1.80
C PRO A 162 -22.29 19.04 -2.92
N LEU A 163 -21.62 17.98 -3.39
CA LEU A 163 -22.13 17.09 -4.43
C LEU A 163 -22.93 15.89 -3.87
N GLY A 164 -23.07 15.79 -2.54
CA GLY A 164 -23.95 14.81 -1.89
C GLY A 164 -23.45 13.35 -1.96
N LEU A 165 -22.13 13.16 -2.00
CA LEU A 165 -21.48 11.85 -1.85
C LEU A 165 -21.32 11.46 -0.37
#